data_AF-A0A0Q4ZDS0-F1
#
_entry.id   AF-A0A0Q4ZDS0-F1
#
_cell.length_a   1.000
_cell.length_b   1.000
_cell.length_c   1.000
_cell.angle_alpha   90.00
_cell.angle_beta   90.00
_cell.angle_gamma   90.00
#
_symmetry.space_group_name_H-M   'P 1'
#
loop_
_entity.id
_entity.type
_entity.pdbx_description
1 polymer ?
#
loop_
_entity_poly.entity_id
_entity_poly.type
_entity_poly.pdbx_seq_one_letter_code
_entity_poly.pdbx_strand_id
1 'polypeptide(L)'
;MTPRLRAALALYDPRGRLAAPAYRQRLIRTLLLGFGLLCLGIWLASLGLRWAGFLAVAGILPVLAALAIQTIRRLHDRNRSGLWLAAYAVAEAVSVLPLERAVDTHPLPVIALVLAMLGFLVWFFVETVVRSGSPGANRYGPDPRAP
;
A
#
# COMPACT_ATOMS: atom_id res chain seq x y z
N MET A 1 -29.87 3.39 0.34
CA MET A 1 -28.46 3.01 0.61
C MET A 1 -28.12 3.34 2.06
N THR A 2 -27.70 2.37 2.88
CA THR A 2 -27.50 2.59 4.33
C THR A 2 -26.27 3.45 4.61
N PRO A 3 -26.24 4.22 5.72
CA PRO A 3 -25.09 5.05 6.09
C PRO A 3 -23.79 4.23 6.25
N ARG A 4 -23.90 2.98 6.71
CA ARG A 4 -22.77 2.04 6.80
C ARG A 4 -22.18 1.69 5.43
N LEU A 5 -23.03 1.44 4.43
CA LEU A 5 -22.58 1.13 3.07
C LEU A 5 -21.86 2.33 2.44
N ARG A 6 -22.39 3.54 2.66
CA ARG A 6 -21.75 4.78 2.18
C ARG A 6 -20.38 5.01 2.81
N ALA A 7 -20.25 4.77 4.11
CA ALA A 7 -18.98 4.86 4.82
C ALA A 7 -17.96 3.82 4.31
N ALA A 8 -18.40 2.59 4.01
CA ALA A 8 -17.55 1.56 3.43
C ALA A 8 -17.06 1.94 2.03
N LEU A 9 -17.94 2.43 1.16
CA LEU A 9 -17.56 2.88 -0.18
C LEU A 9 -16.63 4.10 -0.16
N ALA A 10 -16.76 4.99 0.83
CA ALA A 10 -15.85 6.12 1.00
C ALA A 10 -14.40 5.72 1.33
N LEU A 11 -14.17 4.47 1.78
CA LEU A 11 -12.80 3.94 1.93
C LEU A 11 -12.15 3.66 0.57
N TYR A 12 -12.95 3.44 -0.47
CA TYR A 12 -12.51 3.16 -1.83
C TYR A 12 -12.55 4.39 -2.75
N ASP A 13 -12.72 5.58 -2.19
CA ASP A 13 -12.55 6.83 -2.94
C ASP A 13 -11.08 7.29 -2.87
N PRO A 14 -10.37 7.39 -4.01
CA PRO A 14 -8.99 7.89 -4.06
C PRO A 14 -8.87 9.40 -3.88
N ARG A 15 -9.98 10.14 -3.91
CA ARG A 15 -9.98 11.60 -3.80
C ARG A 15 -9.68 12.07 -2.39
N GLY A 16 -9.21 13.31 -2.31
CA GLY A 16 -8.88 13.96 -1.05
C GLY A 16 -7.55 13.50 -0.46
N ARG A 17 -7.38 13.84 0.81
CA ARG A 17 -6.13 13.67 1.56
C ARG A 17 -6.35 12.74 2.75
N LEU A 18 -5.26 12.15 3.24
CA LEU A 18 -5.24 11.33 4.45
C LEU A 18 -4.06 11.71 5.33
N ALA A 19 -4.36 12.26 6.51
CA ALA A 19 -3.37 12.68 7.49
C ALA A 19 -2.49 11.51 7.96
N ALA A 20 -1.21 11.77 8.22
CA ALA A 20 -0.25 10.74 8.64
C ALA A 20 -0.70 9.82 9.81
N PRO A 21 -1.29 10.31 10.92
CA PRO A 21 -1.73 9.44 12.02
C PRO A 21 -2.87 8.51 11.61
N ALA A 22 -3.84 9.03 10.86
CA ALA A 22 -4.95 8.24 10.31
C ALA A 22 -4.43 7.21 9.31
N TYR A 23 -3.46 7.58 8.46
CA TYR A 23 -2.80 6.65 7.55
C TYR A 23 -2.10 5.52 8.31
N ARG A 24 -1.26 5.82 9.30
CA ARG A 24 -0.56 4.79 10.10
C ARG A 24 -1.52 3.83 10.79
N GLN A 25 -2.57 4.37 11.43
CA GLN A 25 -3.56 3.55 12.11
C GLN A 25 -4.27 2.60 11.13
N ARG A 26 -4.69 3.11 9.98
CA ARG A 26 -5.37 2.29 8.99
C ARG A 26 -4.41 1.30 8.31
N LEU A 27 -3.17 1.70 8.02
CA LEU A 27 -2.11 0.82 7.52
C LEU A 27 -1.96 -0.41 8.43
N ILE A 28 -1.78 -0.20 9.74
CA ILE A 28 -1.65 -1.29 10.71
C ILE A 28 -2.91 -2.18 10.70
N ARG A 29 -4.11 -1.59 10.75
CA ARG A 29 -5.36 -2.36 10.72
C ARG A 29 -5.52 -3.19 9.44
N THR A 30 -5.19 -2.61 8.29
CA THR A 30 -5.27 -3.27 6.98
C THR A 30 -4.24 -4.41 6.89
N LEU A 31 -3.02 -4.22 7.39
CA LEU A 31 -2.00 -5.27 7.46
C LEU A 31 -2.42 -6.42 8.37
N LEU A 32 -2.93 -6.12 9.57
CA LEU A 32 -3.43 -7.13 10.52
C LEU A 32 -4.61 -7.92 9.94
N LEU A 33 -5.53 -7.25 9.25
CA LEU A 33 -6.66 -7.91 8.59
C LEU A 33 -6.18 -8.84 7.46
N GLY A 34 -5.28 -8.36 6.60
CA GLY A 34 -4.72 -9.18 5.52
C GLY A 34 -3.97 -10.41 6.06
N PHE A 35 -3.15 -10.23 7.09
CA PHE A 35 -2.46 -11.33 7.78
C PHE A 35 -3.45 -12.32 8.40
N GLY A 36 -4.47 -11.83 9.09
CA GLY A 36 -5.52 -12.66 9.68
C GLY A 36 -6.28 -13.49 8.64
N LEU A 37 -6.61 -12.90 7.48
CA LEU A 37 -7.24 -13.60 6.37
C LEU A 37 -6.34 -14.69 5.76
N LEU A 38 -5.05 -14.42 5.65
CA LEU A 38 -4.06 -15.42 5.19
C LEU A 38 -3.99 -16.61 6.16
N CYS A 39 -3.83 -16.32 7.47
CA CYS A 39 -3.80 -17.36 8.49
C CYS A 39 -5.10 -18.17 8.53
N LEU A 40 -6.25 -17.51 8.46
CA LEU A 40 -7.56 -18.16 8.39
C LEU A 40 -7.66 -19.07 7.16
N GLY A 41 -7.20 -18.59 6.00
CA GLY A 41 -7.19 -19.36 4.76
C GLY A 41 -6.37 -20.65 4.88
N ILE A 42 -5.15 -20.54 5.42
CA ILE A 42 -4.26 -21.68 5.66
C ILE A 42 -4.89 -22.65 6.66
N TRP A 43 -5.45 -22.14 7.75
CA TRP A 43 -6.09 -22.96 8.78
C TRP A 43 -7.30 -23.73 8.21
N LEU A 44 -8.20 -23.07 7.47
CA LEU A 44 -9.34 -23.72 6.82
C LEU A 44 -8.90 -24.78 5.80
N ALA A 45 -7.87 -24.49 5.00
CA ALA A 45 -7.31 -25.45 4.05
C ALA A 45 -6.73 -26.69 4.77
N SER A 46 -6.11 -26.51 5.94
CA SER A 46 -5.57 -27.61 6.75
C SER A 46 -6.66 -28.53 7.31
N LEU A 47 -7.89 -28.02 7.49
CA LEU A 47 -9.07 -28.80 7.90
C LEU A 47 -9.79 -29.47 6.72
N GLY A 48 -9.23 -29.41 5.50
CA GLY A 48 -9.86 -29.91 4.28
C GLY A 48 -10.91 -28.98 3.67
N LEU A 49 -11.21 -27.83 4.29
CA LEU A 49 -12.17 -26.83 3.83
C LEU A 49 -11.55 -25.89 2.77
N ARG A 50 -11.02 -26.47 1.69
CA ARG A 50 -10.23 -25.76 0.66
C ARG A 50 -10.95 -24.56 0.05
N TRP A 51 -12.24 -24.68 -0.28
CA TRP A 51 -13.02 -23.57 -0.84
C TRP A 51 -13.18 -22.40 0.12
N ALA A 52 -13.47 -22.68 1.40
CA ALA A 52 -13.52 -21.64 2.42
C ALA A 52 -12.15 -20.98 2.62
N GLY A 53 -11.07 -21.78 2.55
CA GLY A 53 -9.71 -21.27 2.55
C GLY A 53 -9.42 -20.32 1.38
N PHE A 54 -9.79 -20.69 0.16
CA PHE A 54 -9.65 -19.83 -1.02
C PHE A 54 -10.48 -18.55 -0.90
N LEU A 55 -11.70 -18.61 -0.38
CA LEU A 55 -12.53 -17.43 -0.16
C LEU A 55 -11.90 -16.48 0.87
N ALA A 56 -11.32 -17.01 1.96
CA ALA A 56 -10.61 -16.21 2.95
C ALA A 56 -9.41 -15.48 2.32
N VAL A 57 -8.60 -16.18 1.52
CA VAL A 57 -7.46 -15.58 0.80
C VAL A 57 -7.93 -14.58 -0.26
N ALA A 58 -9.01 -14.87 -0.99
CA ALA A 58 -9.59 -13.94 -1.96
C ALA A 58 -10.03 -12.61 -1.31
N GLY A 59 -10.42 -12.65 -0.03
CA GLY A 59 -10.70 -11.47 0.78
C GLY A 59 -9.52 -10.51 0.93
N ILE A 60 -8.28 -10.93 0.64
CA ILE A 60 -7.10 -10.05 0.64
C ILE A 60 -7.15 -9.04 -0.52
N LEU A 61 -7.81 -9.35 -1.64
CA LEU A 61 -7.91 -8.45 -2.80
C LEU A 61 -8.55 -7.08 -2.45
N PRO A 62 -9.74 -7.01 -1.82
CA PRO A 62 -10.30 -5.73 -1.39
C PRO A 62 -9.45 -5.04 -0.31
N VAL A 63 -8.74 -5.80 0.54
CA VAL A 63 -7.80 -5.26 1.53
C VAL A 63 -6.62 -4.54 0.85
N LEU A 64 -6.05 -5.15 -0.19
CA LEU A 64 -4.98 -4.53 -1.00
C LEU A 64 -5.49 -3.30 -1.76
N ALA A 65 -6.70 -3.35 -2.33
CA ALA A 65 -7.31 -2.20 -2.99
C ALA A 65 -7.50 -1.03 -2.01
N ALA A 66 -8.01 -1.30 -0.81
CA ALA A 66 -8.12 -0.30 0.24
C ALA A 66 -6.74 0.26 0.64
N LEU A 67 -5.70 -0.57 0.76
CA LEU A 67 -4.35 -0.11 1.07
C LEU A 67 -3.79 0.83 -0.01
N ALA A 68 -3.98 0.48 -1.28
CA ALA A 68 -3.54 1.30 -2.41
C ALA A 68 -4.21 2.68 -2.40
N ILE A 69 -5.54 2.71 -2.23
CA ILE A 69 -6.33 3.95 -2.21
C ILE A 69 -5.93 4.85 -1.04
N GLN A 70 -5.73 4.27 0.14
CA GLN A 70 -5.24 5.01 1.31
C GLN A 70 -3.84 5.59 1.09
N THR A 71 -2.97 4.85 0.42
CA THR A 71 -1.61 5.29 0.08
C THR A 71 -1.64 6.41 -0.97
N ILE A 72 -2.54 6.35 -1.96
CA ILE A 72 -2.78 7.45 -2.90
C ILE A 72 -3.21 8.72 -2.16
N ARG A 73 -4.21 8.63 -1.27
CA ARG A 73 -4.65 9.78 -0.45
C ARG A 73 -3.55 10.30 0.47
N ARG A 74 -2.64 9.44 0.90
CA ARG A 74 -1.48 9.83 1.69
C ARG A 74 -0.43 10.55 0.84
N LEU A 75 -0.19 10.10 -0.39
CA LEU A 75 0.66 10.80 -1.36
C LEU A 75 0.07 12.17 -1.70
N HIS A 76 -1.26 12.26 -1.86
CA HIS A 76 -1.96 13.53 -2.03
C HIS A 76 -1.75 14.47 -0.84
N ASP A 77 -1.76 13.95 0.39
CA ASP A 77 -1.44 14.74 1.59
C ASP A 77 0.00 15.26 1.61
N ARG A 78 0.91 14.62 0.85
CA ARG A 78 2.29 15.08 0.62
C ARG A 78 2.43 15.93 -0.66
N ASN A 79 1.31 16.33 -1.27
CA ASN A 79 1.24 17.01 -2.56
C ASN A 79 1.91 16.23 -3.72
N ARG A 80 2.01 14.91 -3.60
CA ARG A 80 2.54 13.99 -4.61
C ARG A 80 1.39 13.33 -5.37
N SER A 81 1.62 12.98 -6.64
CA SER A 81 0.65 12.23 -7.44
C SER A 81 0.53 10.78 -6.96
N GLY A 82 -0.64 10.17 -7.14
CA GLY A 82 -0.83 8.73 -6.91
C GLY A 82 0.08 7.84 -7.77
N LEU A 83 0.63 8.35 -8.88
CA LEU A 83 1.56 7.63 -9.76
C LEU A 83 2.86 7.19 -9.05
N TRP A 84 3.24 7.82 -7.95
CA TRP A 84 4.37 7.35 -7.14
C TRP A 84 4.12 5.96 -6.56
N LEU A 85 2.86 5.56 -6.34
CA LEU A 85 2.52 4.19 -5.96
C LEU A 85 2.74 3.20 -7.13
N ALA A 86 2.55 3.63 -8.37
CA ALA A 86 2.88 2.80 -9.53
C ALA A 86 4.40 2.60 -9.65
N ALA A 87 5.20 3.64 -9.41
CA ALA A 87 6.66 3.50 -9.33
C ALA A 87 7.09 2.54 -8.21
N TYR A 88 6.41 2.58 -7.06
CA TYR A 88 6.59 1.60 -5.99
C TYR A 88 6.23 0.19 -6.43
N ALA A 89 5.09 -0.02 -7.10
CA ALA A 89 4.71 -1.32 -7.62
C ALA A 89 5.71 -1.87 -8.65
N VAL A 90 6.28 -1.01 -9.50
CA VAL A 90 7.35 -1.39 -10.44
C VAL A 90 8.62 -1.80 -9.70
N ALA A 91 9.04 -1.04 -8.68
CA ALA A 91 10.20 -1.40 -7.87
C ALA A 91 9.99 -2.76 -7.18
N GLU A 92 8.84 -3.01 -6.55
CA GLU A 92 8.51 -4.30 -5.95
C GLU A 92 8.51 -5.44 -7.00
N ALA A 93 7.90 -5.22 -8.16
CA ALA A 93 7.88 -6.21 -9.24
C ALA A 93 9.29 -6.55 -9.78
N VAL A 94 10.17 -5.56 -9.88
CA VAL A 94 11.58 -5.78 -10.28
C VAL A 94 12.34 -6.56 -9.21
N SER A 95 12.00 -6.36 -7.93
CA SER A 95 12.71 -7.01 -6.80
C SER A 95 12.53 -8.53 -6.75
N VAL A 96 11.47 -9.05 -7.37
CA VAL A 96 11.18 -10.49 -7.45
C VAL A 96 11.67 -11.14 -8.75
N LEU A 97 12.36 -10.40 -9.62
CA LEU A 97 12.94 -10.96 -10.83
C LEU A 97 14.15 -11.86 -10.50
N PRO A 98 14.32 -12.98 -11.21
CA PRO A 98 15.51 -13.83 -11.07
C PRO A 98 16.71 -13.14 -11.72
N LEU A 99 17.46 -12.38 -10.93
CA LEU A 99 18.60 -11.58 -11.38
C LEU A 99 19.94 -12.34 -11.33
N GLU A 100 19.96 -13.62 -10.98
CA GLU A 100 21.20 -14.38 -10.73
C GLU A 100 22.12 -14.36 -11.95
N ARG A 101 21.57 -14.64 -13.14
CA ARG A 101 22.32 -14.59 -14.41
C ARG A 101 22.79 -13.19 -14.78
N ALA A 102 22.02 -12.16 -14.40
CA ALA A 102 22.37 -10.78 -14.66
C ALA A 102 23.49 -10.29 -13.72
N VAL A 103 23.55 -10.79 -12.49
CA VAL A 103 24.62 -10.51 -11.54
C VAL A 103 25.96 -11.06 -12.05
N ASP A 104 25.96 -12.30 -12.56
CA ASP A 104 27.19 -12.93 -13.05
C ASP A 104 27.77 -12.23 -14.28
N THR A 105 26.91 -11.70 -15.15
CA THR A 105 27.31 -11.07 -16.42
C THR A 105 27.49 -9.55 -16.31
N HIS A 106 26.72 -8.89 -15.44
CA HIS A 106 26.66 -7.43 -15.31
C HIS A 106 26.57 -7.00 -13.83
N PRO A 107 27.59 -7.29 -13.00
CA PRO A 107 27.51 -7.09 -11.56
C PRO A 107 27.32 -5.62 -11.17
N LEU A 108 28.05 -4.69 -11.82
CA LEU A 108 27.98 -3.26 -11.48
C LEU A 108 26.60 -2.64 -11.80
N PRO A 109 25.98 -2.84 -12.99
CA PRO A 109 24.62 -2.40 -13.24
C PRO A 109 23.59 -2.98 -12.26
N VAL A 110 23.70 -4.26 -11.90
CA VAL A 110 22.77 -4.87 -10.95
C VAL A 110 22.92 -4.27 -9.55
N ILE A 111 24.14 -4.07 -9.07
CA ILE A 111 24.41 -3.39 -7.79
C ILE A 111 23.81 -1.97 -7.80
N ALA A 112 24.03 -1.20 -8.87
CA ALA A 112 23.49 0.15 -9.00
C ALA A 112 21.94 0.16 -8.98
N LEU A 113 21.31 -0.78 -9.68
CA LEU A 113 19.86 -0.96 -9.68
C LEU A 113 19.33 -1.27 -8.27
N VAL A 114 19.94 -2.22 -7.57
CA VAL A 114 19.54 -2.60 -6.21
C VAL A 114 19.68 -1.42 -5.23
N LEU A 115 20.78 -0.67 -5.30
CA LEU A 115 20.97 0.52 -4.46
C LEU A 115 19.96 1.62 -4.77
N ALA A 116 19.66 1.87 -6.05
CA ALA A 116 18.66 2.83 -6.47
C ALA A 116 17.25 2.44 -5.97
N MET A 117 16.90 1.16 -6.09
CA MET A 117 15.64 0.61 -5.58
C MET A 117 15.55 0.73 -4.06
N LEU A 118 16.60 0.34 -3.32
CA LEU A 118 16.64 0.48 -1.87
C LEU A 118 16.45 1.95 -1.45
N GLY A 119 17.18 2.88 -2.07
CA GLY A 119 17.04 4.31 -1.81
C GLY A 119 15.62 4.81 -2.08
N PHE A 120 15.01 4.37 -3.18
CA PHE A 120 13.62 4.70 -3.51
C PHE A 120 12.63 4.13 -2.47
N LEU A 121 12.76 2.86 -2.08
CA LEU A 121 11.87 2.21 -1.10
C LEU A 121 11.96 2.88 0.27
N VAL A 122 13.19 3.19 0.73
CA VAL A 122 13.42 3.92 1.97
C VAL A 122 12.80 5.32 1.91
N TRP A 123 13.01 6.04 0.80
CA TRP A 123 12.38 7.34 0.59
C TRP A 123 10.85 7.25 0.62
N PHE A 124 10.27 6.29 -0.11
CA PHE A 124 8.82 6.10 -0.19
C PHE A 124 8.21 5.78 1.18
N PHE A 125 8.89 4.93 1.97
CA PHE A 125 8.50 4.61 3.33
C PHE A 125 8.53 5.86 4.24
N VAL A 126 9.62 6.62 4.24
CA VAL A 126 9.75 7.85 5.04
C VAL A 126 8.69 8.87 4.63
N GLU A 127 8.46 9.05 3.33
CA GLU A 127 7.49 10.00 2.78
C GLU A 127 6.05 9.66 3.20
N THR A 128 5.69 8.38 3.18
CA THR A 128 4.33 7.91 3.49
C THR A 128 4.08 7.73 4.99
N VAL A 129 5.01 7.13 5.74
CA VAL A 129 4.79 6.73 7.15
C VAL A 129 5.24 7.80 8.15
N VAL A 130 6.41 8.41 7.92
CA VAL A 130 7.10 9.24 8.91
C VAL A 130 6.75 10.71 8.81
N ARG A 131 6.82 11.28 7.60
CA ARG A 131 6.68 12.74 7.41
C ARG A 131 5.27 13.26 7.73
N SER A 132 5.15 14.52 8.14
CA SER A 132 3.85 15.20 8.25
C SER A 132 3.26 15.52 6.86
N GLY A 133 1.96 15.85 6.79
CA GLY A 133 1.33 16.35 5.56
C GLY A 133 1.86 17.72 5.13
N SER A 134 1.54 18.14 3.90
CA SER A 134 1.80 19.50 3.44
C SER A 134 0.92 20.50 4.20
N PRO A 135 1.46 21.64 4.69
CA PRO A 135 0.68 22.62 5.43
C PRO A 135 -0.38 23.27 4.54
N GLY A 136 -1.57 23.52 5.09
CA GLY A 136 -2.65 24.21 4.40
C GLY A 136 -3.29 23.40 3.28
N ALA A 137 -4.08 24.07 2.44
CA ALA A 137 -4.70 23.44 1.27
C ALA A 137 -3.67 23.13 0.18
N ASN A 138 -3.89 22.03 -0.55
CA ASN A 138 -3.12 21.72 -1.75
C ASN A 138 -4.07 21.34 -2.90
N ARG A 139 -3.53 20.99 -4.08
CA ARG A 139 -4.33 20.63 -5.28
C ARG A 139 -5.31 19.47 -5.08
N TYR A 140 -5.17 18.71 -4.00
CA TYR A 140 -6.03 17.57 -3.65
C TYR A 140 -7.06 17.89 -2.56
N GLY A 141 -7.09 19.12 -2.06
CA GLY A 141 -8.11 19.61 -1.12
C GLY A 141 -7.55 20.26 0.14
N PRO A 142 -8.46 20.62 1.07
CA PRO A 142 -8.12 21.27 2.33
C PRO A 142 -7.24 20.38 3.22
N ASP A 143 -6.61 20.98 4.23
CA ASP A 143 -5.82 20.23 5.20
C ASP A 143 -6.72 19.25 5.97
N PRO A 144 -6.42 17.93 5.95
CA PRO A 144 -7.23 16.93 6.66
C PRO A 144 -7.16 17.06 8.20
N ARG A 145 -6.32 17.95 8.74
CA ARG A 145 -6.27 18.29 10.17
C ARG A 145 -6.79 19.69 10.48
N ALA A 146 -7.19 20.47 9.48
CA ALA A 146 -7.84 21.75 9.76
C ALA A 146 -9.22 21.48 10.41
N PRO A 147 -9.62 22.32 11.40
CA PRO A 147 -10.91 22.22 12.05
C PRO A 147 -12.09 22.46 11.10
#